data_AF-A0A2D4XP63-F1
#
_entry.id   AF-A0A2D4XP63-F1
#
_cell.length_a   1.000
_cell.length_b   1.000
_cell.length_c   1.000
_cell.angle_alpha   90.00
_cell.angle_beta   90.00
_cell.angle_gamma   90.00
#
_symmetry.space_group_name_H-M   'P 1'
#
loop_
_entity.id
_entity.type
_entity.pdbx_description
1 polymer ?
#
loop_
_entity_poly.entity_id
_entity_poly.type
_entity_poly.pdbx_seq_one_letter_code
_entity_poly.pdbx_strand_id
1 'polypeptide(L)'
;MPQYTDPTSFNGNTIAAILGGISLVLGTFGIPKIFEYLKSLRETKYSTILKQLSETKTELSEVKKELYQTKDQLKRVSTIVSVVLPMMKLKNQNDPETMELIRIFERESGINVTPSPNEEEAC
;
A
#
# COMPACT_ATOMS: atom_id res chain seq x y z
N MET A 1 -25.98 -62.82 48.89
CA MET A 1 -25.85 -62.21 47.55
C MET A 1 -25.38 -60.78 47.73
N PRO A 2 -24.14 -60.41 47.34
CA PRO A 2 -23.68 -59.03 47.41
C PRO A 2 -24.37 -58.20 46.32
N GLN A 3 -24.99 -57.09 46.75
CA GLN A 3 -25.66 -56.12 45.89
C GLN A 3 -24.59 -55.37 45.08
N TYR A 4 -24.65 -55.47 43.75
CA TYR A 4 -23.81 -54.70 42.83
C TYR A 4 -24.37 -53.27 42.77
N THR A 5 -23.70 -52.32 43.42
CA THR A 5 -24.03 -50.90 43.33
C THR A 5 -23.52 -50.36 42.00
N ASP A 6 -24.45 -49.87 41.18
CA ASP A 6 -24.19 -49.20 39.91
C ASP A 6 -23.15 -48.07 40.06
N PRO A 7 -22.01 -48.10 39.34
CA PRO A 7 -20.96 -47.09 39.45
C PRO A 7 -21.29 -45.75 38.77
N THR A 8 -22.52 -45.54 38.26
CA THR A 8 -22.85 -44.35 37.46
C THR A 8 -23.73 -43.29 38.14
N SER A 9 -23.81 -43.28 39.47
CA SER A 9 -24.39 -42.12 40.20
C SER A 9 -23.41 -40.94 40.22
N PHE A 10 -23.39 -40.14 39.15
CA PHE A 10 -22.77 -38.81 39.14
C PHE A 10 -23.57 -37.86 40.05
N ASN A 11 -23.23 -37.90 41.34
CA ASN A 11 -23.66 -36.96 42.37
C ASN A 11 -23.19 -35.52 42.02
N GLY A 12 -24.02 -34.50 42.24
CA GLY A 12 -23.68 -33.09 42.01
C GLY A 12 -22.39 -32.62 42.72
N ASN A 13 -22.03 -33.24 43.85
CA ASN A 13 -20.77 -33.00 44.56
C ASN A 13 -19.56 -33.53 43.78
N THR A 14 -19.70 -34.62 43.02
CA THR A 14 -18.62 -35.16 42.16
C THR A 14 -18.35 -34.22 40.99
N ILE A 15 -19.40 -33.64 40.39
CA ILE A 15 -19.27 -32.62 39.34
C ILE A 15 -18.63 -31.35 39.91
N ALA A 16 -19.04 -30.91 41.10
CA ALA A 16 -18.47 -29.75 41.77
C ALA A 16 -16.99 -29.95 42.13
N ALA A 17 -16.59 -31.16 42.55
CA ALA A 17 -15.19 -31.47 42.85
C ALA A 17 -14.32 -31.50 41.59
N ILE A 18 -14.83 -32.04 40.48
CA ILE A 18 -14.14 -32.04 39.17
C ILE A 18 -14.01 -30.61 38.64
N LEU A 19 -15.08 -29.82 38.67
CA LEU A 19 -15.05 -28.41 38.24
C LEU A 19 -14.17 -27.56 39.15
N GLY A 20 -14.20 -27.79 40.46
CA GLY A 20 -13.32 -27.15 41.43
C GLY A 20 -11.85 -27.51 41.18
N GLY A 21 -11.55 -28.78 40.92
CA GLY A 21 -10.21 -29.25 40.58
C GLY A 21 -9.67 -28.68 39.27
N ILE A 22 -10.49 -28.65 38.22
CA ILE A 22 -10.15 -28.04 36.92
C ILE A 22 -9.92 -26.53 37.08
N SER A 23 -10.77 -25.84 37.86
CA SER A 23 -10.63 -24.40 38.13
C SER A 23 -9.36 -24.09 38.93
N LEU A 24 -8.97 -24.96 39.85
CA LEU A 24 -7.75 -24.82 40.63
C LEU A 24 -6.51 -25.02 39.75
N VAL A 25 -6.49 -26.06 38.90
CA VAL A 25 -5.37 -26.31 37.96
C VAL A 25 -5.24 -25.19 36.91
N LEU A 26 -6.37 -24.72 36.35
CA LEU A 26 -6.37 -23.58 35.43
C LEU A 26 -5.97 -22.28 36.14
N GLY A 27 -6.42 -22.05 37.38
CA GLY A 27 -6.10 -20.88 38.18
C GLY A 27 -4.65 -20.82 38.64
N THR A 28 -4.04 -21.95 38.99
CA THR A 28 -2.64 -22.00 39.50
C THR A 28 -1.59 -22.12 38.40
N PHE A 29 -1.91 -22.74 37.25
CA PHE A 29 -0.90 -23.01 36.21
C PHE A 29 -1.23 -22.44 34.82
N GLY A 30 -2.51 -22.35 34.45
CA GLY A 30 -2.92 -22.12 33.06
C GLY A 30 -3.19 -20.66 32.70
N ILE A 31 -4.05 -19.98 33.45
CA ILE A 31 -4.63 -18.68 33.03
C ILE A 31 -3.58 -17.56 32.94
N PRO A 32 -2.66 -17.38 33.92
CA PRO A 32 -1.70 -16.27 33.87
C PRO A 32 -0.71 -16.40 32.69
N LYS A 33 -0.18 -17.60 32.46
CA LYS A 33 0.78 -17.86 31.38
C LYS A 33 0.14 -17.79 29.99
N ILE A 34 -1.10 -18.26 29.84
CA ILE A 34 -1.85 -18.13 28.59
C ILE A 34 -2.14 -16.66 28.32
N PHE A 35 -2.46 -15.87 29.34
CA PHE A 35 -2.70 -14.43 29.20
C PHE A 35 -1.44 -13.66 28.78
N GLU A 36 -0.29 -13.94 29.40
CA GLU A 36 1.00 -13.36 28.99
C GLU A 36 1.41 -13.78 27.58
N TYR A 37 1.20 -15.04 27.22
CA TYR A 37 1.47 -15.52 25.87
C TYR A 37 0.60 -14.81 24.82
N LEU A 38 -0.71 -14.68 25.07
CA LEU A 38 -1.64 -13.94 24.21
C LEU A 38 -1.29 -12.46 24.13
N LYS A 39 -0.87 -11.84 25.25
CA LYS A 39 -0.43 -10.45 25.29
C LYS A 39 0.86 -10.27 24.47
N SER A 40 1.85 -11.15 24.62
CA SER A 40 3.08 -11.09 23.83
C SER A 40 2.81 -11.28 22.35
N LEU A 41 1.96 -12.25 21.96
CA LEU A 41 1.56 -12.47 20.57
C LEU A 41 0.86 -11.25 19.97
N ARG A 42 0.02 -10.61 20.76
CA ARG A 42 -0.64 -9.35 20.40
C ARG A 42 0.40 -8.27 20.17
N GLU A 43 1.24 -7.97 21.16
CA GLU A 43 2.26 -6.94 21.08
C GLU A 43 3.23 -7.17 19.90
N THR A 44 3.66 -8.41 19.68
CA THR A 44 4.56 -8.78 18.58
C THR A 44 3.88 -8.56 17.23
N LYS A 45 2.65 -9.06 17.02
CA LYS A 45 1.94 -8.88 15.75
C LYS A 45 1.64 -7.42 15.45
N TYR A 46 1.18 -6.64 16.44
CA TYR A 46 0.93 -5.21 16.27
C TYR A 46 2.22 -4.45 15.99
N SER A 47 3.34 -4.78 16.66
CA SER A 47 4.63 -4.14 16.39
C SER A 47 5.15 -4.42 14.99
N THR A 48 5.01 -5.65 14.48
CA THR A 48 5.42 -6.01 13.12
C THR A 48 4.56 -5.31 12.07
N ILE A 49 3.25 -5.25 12.28
CA ILE A 49 2.33 -4.53 11.38
C ILE A 49 2.63 -3.03 11.37
N LEU A 50 2.89 -2.42 12.53
CA LEU A 50 3.27 -1.00 12.62
C LEU A 50 4.60 -0.72 11.92
N LYS A 51 5.58 -1.63 12.04
CA LYS A 51 6.86 -1.52 11.36
C LYS A 51 6.69 -1.60 9.84
N GLN A 52 5.95 -2.61 9.35
CA GLN A 52 5.64 -2.75 7.93
C GLN A 52 4.90 -1.53 7.39
N LEU A 53 3.91 -1.01 8.13
CA LEU A 53 3.18 0.18 7.72
C LEU A 53 4.08 1.43 7.67
N SER A 54 5.04 1.54 8.58
CA SER A 54 6.04 2.63 8.57
C SER A 54 7.01 2.51 7.41
N GLU A 55 7.45 1.29 7.08
CA GLU A 55 8.30 1.00 5.92
C GLU A 55 7.55 1.35 4.62
N THR A 56 6.32 0.85 4.44
CA THR A 56 5.48 1.16 3.27
C THR A 56 5.18 2.66 3.16
N LYS A 57 4.97 3.37 4.26
CA LYS A 57 4.79 4.83 4.25
C LYS A 57 6.04 5.56 3.76
N THR A 58 7.22 5.06 4.12
CA THR A 58 8.50 5.62 3.70
C THR A 58 8.74 5.37 2.21
N GLU A 59 8.53 4.14 1.75
CA GLU A 59 8.60 3.76 0.33
C GLU A 59 7.64 4.59 -0.52
N LEU A 60 6.39 4.77 -0.06
CA LEU A 60 5.40 5.60 -0.76
C LEU A 60 5.85 7.07 -0.87
N SER A 61 6.51 7.60 0.16
CA SER A 61 7.05 8.96 0.13
C SER A 61 8.20 9.10 -0.87
N GLU A 62 9.03 8.07 -1.00
CA GLU A 62 10.14 8.03 -1.95
C GLU A 62 9.61 7.95 -3.39
N VAL A 63 8.69 7.02 -3.66
CA VAL A 63 8.01 6.91 -4.98
C VAL A 63 7.31 8.21 -5.36
N LYS A 64 6.66 8.89 -4.39
CA LYS A 64 6.03 10.20 -4.63
C LYS A 64 7.07 11.25 -5.04
N LYS A 65 8.26 11.26 -4.41
CA LYS A 65 9.35 12.17 -4.76
C LYS A 65 9.88 11.89 -6.16
N GLU A 66 10.12 10.62 -6.50
CA GLU A 66 10.54 10.20 -7.85
C GLU A 66 9.52 10.57 -8.92
N LEU A 67 8.22 10.42 -8.62
CA LEU A 67 7.15 10.82 -9.51
C LEU A 67 7.15 12.32 -9.78
N TYR A 68 7.36 13.16 -8.75
CA TYR A 68 7.47 14.61 -8.94
C TYR A 68 8.72 14.99 -9.72
N GLN A 69 9.85 14.33 -9.48
CA GLN A 69 11.07 14.57 -10.25
C GLN A 69 10.88 14.20 -11.72
N THR A 70 10.29 13.04 -11.99
CA THR A 70 9.96 12.58 -13.35
C THR A 70 8.99 13.54 -14.03
N LYS A 71 7.96 14.01 -13.32
CA LYS A 71 7.00 15.00 -13.83
C LYS A 71 7.69 16.31 -14.19
N ASP A 72 8.62 16.78 -13.37
CA ASP A 72 9.36 18.01 -13.63
C ASP A 72 10.34 17.87 -14.80
N GLN A 73 11.02 16.72 -14.92
CA GLN A 73 11.83 16.38 -16.08
C GLN A 73 10.99 16.34 -17.37
N LEU A 74 9.82 15.71 -17.34
CA LEU A 74 8.90 15.66 -18.48
C LEU A 74 8.43 17.06 -18.88
N LYS A 75 8.12 17.93 -17.90
CA LYS A 75 7.76 19.32 -18.17
C LYS A 75 8.89 20.09 -18.85
N ARG A 76 10.14 19.89 -18.42
CA ARG A 76 11.31 20.51 -19.07
C ARG A 76 11.48 20.02 -20.50
N VAL A 77 11.37 18.71 -20.73
CA VAL A 77 11.44 18.14 -22.09
C VAL A 77 10.34 18.71 -22.97
N SER A 78 9.10 18.75 -22.48
CA SER A 78 7.97 19.34 -23.20
C SER A 78 8.25 20.79 -23.59
N THR A 79 8.77 21.60 -22.66
CA THR A 79 9.12 23.01 -22.92
C THR A 79 10.20 23.13 -24.00
N ILE A 80 11.25 22.31 -23.93
CA ILE A 80 12.32 22.28 -24.94
C ILE A 80 11.75 21.91 -26.30
N VAL A 81 10.94 20.86 -26.38
CA VAL A 81 10.31 20.42 -27.63
C VAL A 81 9.42 21.52 -28.20
N SER A 82 8.65 22.23 -27.37
CA SER A 82 7.81 23.36 -27.82
C SER A 82 8.61 24.50 -28.47
N VAL A 83 9.89 24.67 -28.13
CA VAL A 83 10.76 25.69 -28.72
C VAL A 83 11.52 25.16 -29.94
N VAL A 84 12.08 23.95 -29.83
CA VAL A 84 12.95 23.37 -30.86
C VAL A 84 12.15 22.92 -32.08
N LEU A 85 10.92 22.41 -31.88
CA LEU A 85 10.12 21.85 -32.96
C LEU A 85 9.70 22.92 -34.02
N PRO A 86 9.24 24.13 -33.64
CA PRO A 86 9.05 25.22 -34.61
C PRO A 86 10.33 25.62 -35.35
N MET A 87 11.48 25.63 -34.66
CA MET A 87 12.78 25.94 -35.29
C MET A 87 13.19 24.86 -36.30
N MET A 88 12.96 23.58 -35.97
CA MET A 88 13.21 22.46 -36.87
C MET A 88 12.30 22.49 -38.10
N LYS A 89 11.04 22.88 -37.94
CA LYS A 89 10.13 23.12 -39.07
C LYS A 89 10.63 24.21 -40.00
N LEU A 90 11.04 25.36 -39.44
CA LEU A 90 11.56 26.48 -40.23
C LEU A 90 12.83 26.09 -40.99
N LYS A 91 13.76 25.40 -40.33
CA LYS A 91 15.04 24.99 -40.92
C LYS A 91 14.88 23.95 -42.04
N ASN A 92 13.95 23.02 -41.88
CA ASN A 92 13.75 21.89 -42.80
C ASN A 92 12.53 22.07 -43.71
N GLN A 93 12.03 23.29 -43.86
CA GLN A 93 10.83 23.59 -44.67
C GLN A 93 10.93 23.12 -46.14
N ASN A 94 12.16 22.99 -46.66
CA ASN A 94 12.44 22.56 -48.03
C ASN A 94 12.78 21.05 -48.13
N ASP A 95 12.78 20.33 -47.01
CA ASP A 95 13.05 18.89 -46.95
C ASP A 95 11.75 18.13 -46.63
N PRO A 96 11.12 17.48 -47.62
CA PRO A 96 9.85 16.81 -47.45
C PRO A 96 9.92 15.59 -46.52
N GLU A 97 11.04 14.87 -46.49
CA GLU A 97 11.21 13.67 -45.65
C GLU A 97 11.28 14.06 -44.17
N THR A 98 12.07 15.07 -43.84
CA THR A 98 12.17 15.57 -42.46
C THR A 98 10.85 16.19 -41.97
N MET A 99 10.10 16.86 -42.84
CA MET A 99 8.79 17.40 -42.50
C MET A 99 7.73 16.32 -42.24
N GLU A 100 7.81 15.17 -42.91
CA GLU A 100 6.95 14.03 -42.62
C GLU A 100 7.24 13.45 -41.23
N LEU A 101 8.52 13.27 -40.88
CA LEU A 101 8.93 12.81 -39.55
C LEU A 101 8.47 13.77 -38.43
N ILE A 102 8.56 15.08 -38.67
CA ILE A 102 8.07 16.09 -37.73
C ILE A 102 6.55 15.96 -37.51
N ARG A 103 5.76 15.71 -38.56
CA ARG A 103 4.30 15.52 -38.45
C ARG A 103 3.94 14.25 -37.72
N ILE A 104 4.68 13.16 -37.92
CA ILE A 104 4.52 11.91 -37.18
C ILE A 104 4.81 12.16 -35.69
N PHE A 105 5.92 12.84 -35.40
CA PHE A 105 6.28 13.20 -34.03
C PHE A 105 5.19 14.04 -33.35
N GLU A 106 4.58 15.02 -34.03
CA GLU A 106 3.47 15.82 -33.48
C GLU A 106 2.23 15.00 -33.18
N ARG A 107 1.89 14.06 -34.07
CA ARG A 107 0.74 13.17 -33.89
C ARG A 107 0.94 12.22 -32.72
N GLU A 108 2.13 11.66 -32.56
CA GLU A 108 2.41 10.62 -31.57
C GLU A 108 2.79 11.19 -30.19
N SER A 109 3.46 12.35 -30.14
CA SER A 109 3.91 12.92 -28.87
C SER A 109 2.78 13.55 -28.05
N GLY A 110 1.64 13.88 -28.66
CA GLY A 110 0.55 14.61 -28.00
C GLY A 110 0.94 16.01 -27.52
N ILE A 111 2.15 16.49 -27.86
CA ILE A 111 2.64 17.82 -27.54
C ILE A 111 2.00 18.78 -28.54
N ASN A 112 0.93 19.47 -28.12
CA ASN A 112 0.34 20.53 -28.92
C ASN A 112 1.30 21.74 -28.92
N VAL A 113 1.99 21.93 -30.04
CA VAL A 113 2.98 23.00 -30.25
C VAL A 113 2.36 24.31 -30.75
N THR A 114 1.04 24.42 -30.81
CA THR A 114 0.42 25.70 -31.14
C THR A 114 0.58 26.65 -29.95
N PRO A 115 1.31 27.77 -30.08
CA PRO A 115 1.12 28.86 -29.14
C PRO A 115 -0.33 29.33 -29.32
N SER A 116 -1.14 29.19 -28.27
CA SER A 116 -2.46 29.80 -28.24
C SER A 116 -2.28 31.31 -28.44
N PRO A 117 -2.81 31.91 -29.51
CA PRO A 117 -2.79 33.35 -29.64
C PRO A 117 -3.82 33.90 -28.66
N ASN A 118 -3.32 34.51 -27.59
CA ASN A 118 -4.04 35.42 -26.71
C ASN A 118 -5.23 34.78 -25.97
N GLU A 119 -4.98 34.26 -24.76
CA GLU A 119 -5.98 34.41 -23.71
C GLU A 119 -5.96 35.89 -23.30
N GLU A 120 -6.66 36.72 -24.08
CA GLU A 120 -7.16 37.99 -23.59
C GLU A 120 -7.98 37.69 -22.32
N GLU A 121 -7.54 38.25 -21.20
CA GLU A 121 -8.31 38.38 -19.98
C GLU A 121 -9.64 39.06 -20.30
N ALA A 122 -10.68 38.27 -20.54
CA ALA A 122 -12.05 38.74 -20.61
C ALA A 122 -12.65 38.74 -19.20
N CYS A 123 -12.61 39.93 -18.58
CA CYS A 123 -13.48 40.47 -17.52
C CYS A 123 -13.82 39.58 -16.31
#